data_AF-A0A226MPF8-F1
#
_entry.id   AF-A0A226MPF8-F1
#
_cell.length_a   1.000
_cell.length_b   1.000
_cell.length_c   1.000
_cell.angle_alpha   90.00
_cell.angle_beta   90.00
_cell.angle_gamma   90.00
#
_symmetry.space_group_name_H-M   'P 1'
#
loop_
_entity.id
_entity.type
_entity.pdbx_description
1 polymer ?
#
loop_
_entity_poly.entity_id
_entity_poly.type
_entity_poly.pdbx_seq_one_letter_code
_entity_poly.pdbx_strand_id
1 'polypeptide(L)'
;MGKSRARRFRRAPFSPTGPEPRREEEGCPEEEPAAELLQKLQHPSAEVREYTCASISRLLQQQHVIPAFLQRDVVRCLGPMLLDRSLAVRETAAGALRNLSACGGFEVCDDMVTQDIMTPLVALLKECSNGLDANQLSPKKRREMNKNYIEDIANEAINLLWNVCECNSTAVSIFNKEGCLEAVLHYVKKFSTNVDLAISVANCLQAVTEDNPDLLSSFNASVQQVLETVMLCPESTMKHILLRTLIAGTIWNIKETIPPGSLGNMVNAILKIFSESLAVDAGETIIRMNEAEKNRLKPAAEAETEENMIDGTDNCAVSEDDGMEEISKGKISRECDISDLLPVSVAG
;
A
#
# COMPACT_ATOMS: atom_id res chain seq x y z
N MET A 1 -0.21 32.18 -4.89
CA MET A 1 1.27 32.21 -4.99
C MET A 1 1.74 30.77 -5.13
N GLY A 2 2.50 30.49 -6.19
CA GLY A 2 2.69 29.13 -6.73
C GLY A 2 3.63 28.28 -5.89
N LYS A 3 3.20 27.06 -5.58
CA LYS A 3 4.06 26.00 -5.02
C LYS A 3 5.11 25.64 -6.08
N SER A 4 6.38 25.77 -5.71
CA SER A 4 7.50 25.30 -6.53
C SER A 4 7.43 23.78 -6.64
N ARG A 5 7.27 23.25 -7.86
CA ARG A 5 7.25 21.81 -8.16
C ARG A 5 8.63 21.19 -7.85
N ALA A 6 8.82 20.70 -6.63
CA ALA A 6 9.94 19.81 -6.34
C ALA A 6 9.63 18.42 -6.93
N ARG A 7 10.31 18.04 -8.01
CA ARG A 7 10.32 16.64 -8.47
C ARG A 7 11.05 15.80 -7.41
N ARG A 8 10.32 15.17 -6.49
CA ARG A 8 10.87 14.10 -5.65
C ARG A 8 10.83 12.77 -6.41
N PHE A 9 11.80 11.91 -6.09
CA PHE A 9 12.19 10.71 -6.82
C PHE A 9 11.02 9.77 -7.15
N ARG A 10 10.87 9.43 -8.43
CA ARG A 10 10.07 8.27 -8.86
C ARG A 10 10.70 7.03 -8.24
N ARG A 11 9.97 6.31 -7.39
CA ARG A 11 10.31 4.93 -7.05
C ARG A 11 9.95 4.07 -8.25
N ALA A 12 10.95 3.43 -8.86
CA ALA A 12 10.68 2.26 -9.69
C ALA A 12 10.11 1.16 -8.78
N PRO A 13 9.13 0.36 -9.23
CA PRO A 13 8.74 -0.83 -8.50
C PRO A 13 9.98 -1.72 -8.35
N PHE A 14 10.31 -2.04 -7.10
CA PHE A 14 11.41 -2.94 -6.80
C PHE A 14 10.96 -4.35 -7.17
N SER A 15 11.51 -4.90 -8.24
CA SER A 15 11.35 -6.32 -8.62
C SER A 15 12.57 -7.10 -8.11
N PRO A 16 12.41 -8.13 -7.26
CA PRO A 16 13.53 -8.91 -6.73
C PRO A 16 14.23 -9.76 -7.80
N THR A 17 13.53 -10.06 -8.88
CA THR A 17 14.07 -10.67 -10.10
C THR A 17 14.42 -9.55 -11.08
N GLY A 18 15.65 -9.56 -11.60
CA GLY A 18 16.07 -8.66 -12.69
C GLY A 18 15.18 -8.79 -13.93
N PRO A 19 15.42 -8.03 -15.01
CA PRO A 19 14.57 -8.08 -16.20
C PRO A 19 14.56 -9.50 -16.80
N GLU A 20 13.48 -10.25 -16.53
CA GLU A 20 13.21 -11.57 -17.08
C GLU A 20 13.04 -11.45 -18.61
N PRO A 21 13.64 -12.35 -19.41
CA PRO A 21 13.32 -12.46 -20.82
C PRO A 21 11.87 -12.93 -20.96
N ARG A 22 11.09 -12.21 -21.77
CA ARG A 22 9.70 -12.56 -22.11
C ARG A 22 9.59 -14.03 -22.49
N ARG A 23 8.87 -14.82 -21.68
CA ARG A 23 8.28 -16.09 -22.10
C ARG A 23 6.86 -15.81 -22.55
N GLU A 24 6.59 -16.18 -23.80
CA GLU A 24 5.27 -16.12 -24.40
C GLU A 24 4.41 -17.25 -23.82
N GLU A 25 3.29 -16.82 -23.23
CA GLU A 25 1.96 -17.44 -23.16
C GLU A 25 1.80 -18.90 -22.72
N GLU A 26 1.21 -19.06 -21.53
CA GLU A 26 0.10 -20.00 -21.34
C GLU A 26 -1.07 -19.26 -20.65
N GLY A 27 -2.15 -19.02 -21.40
CA GLY A 27 -3.52 -18.80 -20.91
C GLY A 27 -3.81 -17.56 -20.05
N CYS A 28 -3.72 -16.35 -20.61
CA CYS A 28 -4.35 -15.19 -19.98
C CYS A 28 -5.85 -15.21 -20.27
N PRO A 29 -6.76 -15.21 -19.27
CA PRO A 29 -8.16 -14.94 -19.56
C PRO A 29 -8.24 -13.56 -20.21
N GLU A 30 -8.86 -13.54 -21.39
CA GLU A 30 -9.08 -12.41 -22.28
C GLU A 30 -9.12 -11.08 -21.51
N GLU A 31 -8.27 -10.12 -21.89
CA GLU A 31 -8.39 -8.73 -21.43
C GLU A 31 -9.79 -8.23 -21.80
N GLU A 32 -10.74 -8.36 -20.88
CA GLU A 32 -12.07 -7.77 -21.05
C GLU A 32 -11.88 -6.28 -21.38
N PRO A 33 -12.38 -5.81 -22.55
CA PRO A 33 -12.24 -4.42 -22.92
C PRO A 33 -12.70 -3.52 -21.77
N ALA A 34 -11.96 -2.46 -21.46
CA ALA A 34 -12.26 -1.57 -20.33
C ALA A 34 -13.75 -1.13 -20.29
N ALA A 35 -14.42 -1.04 -21.43
CA ALA A 35 -15.86 -0.78 -21.53
C ALA A 35 -16.74 -1.85 -20.86
N GLU A 36 -16.45 -3.13 -21.06
CA GLU A 36 -17.21 -4.25 -20.51
C GLU A 36 -17.09 -4.32 -19.00
N LEU A 37 -15.86 -4.15 -18.48
CA LEU A 37 -15.62 -4.06 -17.04
C LEU A 37 -16.39 -2.90 -16.41
N LEU A 38 -16.33 -1.71 -16.99
CA LEU A 38 -17.06 -0.56 -16.45
C LEU A 38 -18.58 -0.75 -16.49
N GLN A 39 -19.11 -1.46 -17.49
CA GLN A 39 -20.53 -1.80 -17.55
C GLN A 39 -20.93 -2.78 -16.44
N LYS A 40 -20.08 -3.78 -16.13
CA LYS A 40 -20.32 -4.77 -15.08
C LYS A 40 -20.36 -4.17 -13.67
N LEU A 41 -19.83 -2.97 -13.46
CA LEU A 41 -19.98 -2.24 -12.19
C LEU A 41 -21.45 -1.93 -11.83
N GLN A 42 -22.35 -1.90 -12.81
CA GLN A 42 -23.79 -1.68 -12.58
C GLN A 42 -24.59 -2.98 -12.37
N HIS A 43 -23.91 -4.12 -12.29
CA HIS A 43 -24.56 -5.41 -12.14
C HIS A 43 -25.27 -5.51 -10.77
N PRO A 44 -26.48 -6.10 -10.68
CA PRO A 44 -27.22 -6.19 -9.42
C PRO A 44 -26.53 -7.04 -8.34
N SER A 45 -25.78 -8.07 -8.74
CA SER A 45 -24.99 -8.91 -7.81
C SER A 45 -23.76 -8.17 -7.28
N ALA A 46 -23.62 -8.12 -5.96
CA ALA A 46 -22.46 -7.54 -5.29
C ALA A 46 -21.17 -8.30 -5.58
N GLU A 47 -21.23 -9.63 -5.71
CA GLU A 47 -20.05 -10.47 -6.03
C GLU A 47 -19.48 -10.12 -7.40
N VAL A 48 -20.35 -9.87 -8.38
CA VAL A 48 -19.93 -9.46 -9.73
C VAL A 48 -19.30 -8.07 -9.69
N ARG A 49 -19.87 -7.12 -8.93
CA ARG A 49 -19.29 -5.78 -8.78
C ARG A 49 -17.94 -5.80 -8.07
N GLU A 50 -17.81 -6.61 -7.02
CA GLU A 50 -16.56 -6.79 -6.28
C GLU A 50 -15.48 -7.38 -7.17
N TYR A 51 -15.78 -8.49 -7.86
CA TYR A 51 -14.86 -9.12 -8.81
C TYR A 51 -14.44 -8.13 -9.90
N THR A 52 -15.38 -7.35 -10.42
CA THR A 52 -15.12 -6.33 -11.44
C THR A 52 -14.20 -5.23 -10.90
N CYS A 53 -14.44 -4.72 -9.69
CA CYS A 53 -13.59 -3.73 -9.05
C CYS A 53 -12.18 -4.28 -8.81
N ALA A 54 -12.06 -5.54 -8.37
CA ALA A 54 -10.77 -6.20 -8.19
C ALA A 54 -10.00 -6.37 -9.51
N SER A 55 -10.68 -6.77 -10.58
CA SER A 55 -10.11 -6.87 -11.93
C SER A 55 -9.63 -5.53 -12.45
N ILE A 56 -10.44 -4.47 -12.33
CA ILE A 56 -10.04 -3.10 -12.67
C ILE A 56 -8.84 -2.66 -11.82
N SER A 57 -8.86 -2.93 -10.51
CA SER A 57 -7.78 -2.59 -9.59
C SER A 57 -6.44 -3.18 -10.02
N ARG A 58 -6.43 -4.45 -10.46
CA ARG A 58 -5.24 -5.13 -11.00
C ARG A 58 -4.75 -4.46 -12.29
N LEU A 59 -5.65 -4.16 -13.23
CA LEU A 59 -5.29 -3.53 -14.51
C LEU A 59 -4.72 -2.12 -14.32
N LEU A 60 -5.26 -1.33 -13.38
CA LEU A 60 -4.82 0.04 -13.13
C LEU A 60 -3.41 0.16 -12.52
N GLN A 61 -2.79 -0.95 -12.10
CA GLN A 61 -1.37 -0.98 -11.74
C GLN A 61 -0.47 -0.84 -12.97
N GLN A 62 -1.00 -1.11 -14.17
CA GLN A 62 -0.28 -1.03 -15.42
C GLN A 62 -0.51 0.33 -16.09
N GLN A 63 0.51 1.18 -16.09
CA GLN A 63 0.40 2.57 -16.57
C GLN A 63 -0.12 2.69 -18.01
N HIS A 64 0.18 1.72 -18.89
CA HIS A 64 -0.25 1.73 -20.29
C HIS A 64 -1.76 1.53 -20.49
N VAL A 65 -2.45 0.95 -19.50
CA VAL A 65 -3.90 0.67 -19.55
C VAL A 65 -4.73 1.87 -19.09
N ILE A 66 -4.17 2.72 -18.23
CA ILE A 66 -4.85 3.87 -17.61
C ILE A 66 -5.55 4.78 -18.65
N PRO A 67 -4.94 5.18 -19.79
CA PRO A 67 -5.61 6.03 -20.77
C PRO A 67 -6.92 5.46 -21.30
N ALA A 68 -7.02 4.13 -21.46
CA ALA A 68 -8.23 3.48 -21.96
C ALA A 68 -9.40 3.58 -20.96
N PHE A 69 -9.09 3.55 -19.65
CA PHE A 69 -10.06 3.75 -18.58
C PHE A 69 -10.46 5.22 -18.41
N LEU A 70 -9.50 6.15 -18.52
CA LEU A 70 -9.77 7.59 -18.41
C LEU A 70 -10.71 8.08 -19.52
N GLN A 71 -10.52 7.60 -20.76
CA GLN A 71 -11.42 7.90 -21.89
C GLN A 71 -12.88 7.47 -21.66
N ARG A 72 -13.15 6.65 -20.64
CA ARG A 72 -14.45 6.08 -20.32
C ARG A 72 -14.93 6.48 -18.92
N ASP A 73 -14.45 7.60 -18.40
CA ASP A 73 -14.90 8.17 -17.12
C ASP A 73 -14.78 7.18 -15.94
N VAL A 74 -13.70 6.39 -15.87
CA VAL A 74 -13.48 5.39 -14.80
C VAL A 74 -13.70 5.95 -13.40
N VAL A 75 -13.34 7.22 -13.15
CA VAL A 75 -13.53 7.87 -11.85
C VAL A 75 -15.01 8.05 -11.53
N ARG A 76 -15.83 8.48 -12.49
CA ARG A 76 -17.30 8.58 -12.32
C ARG A 76 -17.97 7.22 -12.19
N CYS A 77 -17.38 6.17 -12.74
CA CYS A 77 -17.87 4.80 -12.60
C CYS A 77 -17.53 4.20 -11.23
N LEU A 78 -16.30 4.38 -10.75
CA LEU A 78 -15.83 3.82 -9.47
C LEU A 78 -16.17 4.68 -8.25
N GLY A 79 -16.25 6.00 -8.39
CA GLY A 79 -16.54 6.93 -7.30
C GLY A 79 -17.80 6.56 -6.50
N PRO A 80 -18.95 6.27 -7.15
CA PRO A 80 -20.16 5.81 -6.47
C PRO A 80 -20.00 4.46 -5.75
N MET A 81 -19.09 3.60 -6.19
CA MET A 81 -18.85 2.29 -5.58
C MET A 81 -18.20 2.39 -4.19
N LEU A 82 -17.58 3.53 -3.86
CA LEU A 82 -17.14 3.83 -2.49
C LEU A 82 -18.30 3.83 -1.48
N LEU A 83 -19.54 4.01 -1.95
CA LEU A 83 -20.75 4.04 -1.14
C LEU A 83 -21.67 2.84 -1.40
N ASP A 84 -21.16 1.76 -2.02
CA ASP A 84 -21.94 0.54 -2.30
C ASP A 84 -22.53 -0.08 -1.02
N ARG A 85 -23.56 -0.92 -1.11
CA ARG A 85 -24.09 -1.62 0.08
C ARG A 85 -23.14 -2.71 0.59
N SER A 86 -22.32 -3.28 -0.28
CA SER A 86 -21.36 -4.32 0.06
C SER A 86 -20.02 -3.70 0.48
N LEU A 87 -19.55 -4.05 1.68
CA LEU A 87 -18.24 -3.62 2.18
C LEU A 87 -17.08 -4.11 1.29
N ALA A 88 -17.20 -5.30 0.72
CA ALA A 88 -16.17 -5.85 -0.17
C ALA A 88 -16.08 -5.08 -1.49
N VAL A 89 -17.22 -4.59 -2.02
CA VAL A 89 -17.24 -3.70 -3.19
C VAL A 89 -16.57 -2.36 -2.86
N ARG A 90 -16.85 -1.79 -1.68
CA ARG A 90 -16.21 -0.53 -1.25
C ARG A 90 -14.69 -0.66 -1.14
N GLU A 91 -14.22 -1.74 -0.54
CA GLU A 91 -12.80 -2.03 -0.37
C GLU A 91 -12.09 -2.13 -1.73
N THR A 92 -12.62 -2.96 -2.62
CA THR A 92 -12.04 -3.18 -3.95
C THR A 92 -12.13 -1.95 -4.83
N ALA A 93 -13.21 -1.16 -4.76
CA ALA A 93 -13.33 0.11 -5.46
C ALA A 93 -12.35 1.17 -4.95
N ALA A 94 -12.18 1.29 -3.64
CA ALA A 94 -11.19 2.17 -3.03
C ALA A 94 -9.78 1.77 -3.47
N GLY A 95 -9.46 0.47 -3.47
CA GLY A 95 -8.19 -0.04 -3.99
C GLY A 95 -7.97 0.27 -5.47
N ALA A 96 -9.01 0.16 -6.31
CA ALA A 96 -8.92 0.50 -7.73
C ALA A 96 -8.61 1.98 -7.95
N LEU A 97 -9.31 2.88 -7.24
CA LEU A 97 -9.07 4.32 -7.29
C LEU A 97 -7.70 4.71 -6.71
N ARG A 98 -7.25 4.02 -5.65
CA ARG A 98 -5.90 4.19 -5.08
C ARG A 98 -4.83 3.82 -6.10
N ASN A 99 -5.00 2.74 -6.86
CA ASN A 99 -4.07 2.37 -7.93
C ASN A 99 -4.12 3.37 -9.09
N LEU A 100 -5.31 3.83 -9.48
CA LEU A 100 -5.47 4.86 -10.51
C LEU A 100 -4.66 6.13 -10.17
N SER A 101 -4.84 6.64 -8.94
CA SER A 101 -4.15 7.84 -8.48
C SER A 101 -2.63 7.64 -8.33
N ALA A 102 -2.19 6.48 -7.81
CA ALA A 102 -0.77 6.18 -7.64
C ALA A 102 -0.02 5.99 -8.98
N CYS A 103 -0.62 5.26 -9.92
CA CYS A 103 0.01 4.90 -11.19
C CYS A 103 -0.23 5.94 -12.30
N GLY A 104 -1.30 6.74 -12.18
CA GLY A 104 -1.66 7.78 -13.15
C GLY A 104 -0.86 9.08 -13.01
N GLY A 105 -0.33 9.37 -11.82
CA GLY A 105 0.44 10.58 -11.54
C GLY A 105 -0.40 11.85 -11.39
N PHE A 106 0.26 13.01 -11.34
CA PHE A 106 -0.35 14.30 -10.97
C PHE A 106 -1.57 14.68 -11.81
N GLU A 107 -1.50 14.52 -13.14
CA GLU A 107 -2.59 14.89 -14.06
C GLU A 107 -3.85 14.05 -13.82
N VAL A 108 -3.69 12.77 -13.48
CA VAL A 108 -4.81 11.89 -13.16
C VAL A 108 -5.42 12.26 -11.82
N CYS A 109 -4.63 12.59 -10.79
CA CYS A 109 -5.17 13.09 -9.53
C CYS A 109 -5.96 14.41 -9.72
N ASP A 110 -5.48 15.33 -10.55
CA ASP A 110 -6.19 16.58 -10.87
C ASP A 110 -7.54 16.33 -11.56
N ASP A 111 -7.57 15.43 -12.52
CA ASP A 111 -8.80 15.01 -13.19
C ASP A 111 -9.76 14.30 -12.21
N MET A 112 -9.25 13.42 -11.35
CA MET A 112 -10.06 12.76 -10.31
C MET A 112 -10.77 13.76 -9.40
N VAL A 113 -10.06 14.82 -8.96
CA VAL A 113 -10.66 15.89 -8.13
C VAL A 113 -11.70 16.68 -8.94
N THR A 114 -11.42 16.96 -10.21
CA THR A 114 -12.37 17.62 -11.12
C THR A 114 -13.64 16.78 -11.34
N GLN A 115 -13.52 15.45 -11.30
CA GLN A 115 -14.62 14.50 -11.36
C GLN A 115 -15.29 14.23 -10.00
N ASP A 116 -15.02 15.06 -8.99
CA ASP A 116 -15.64 15.03 -7.66
C ASP A 116 -15.38 13.74 -6.86
N ILE A 117 -14.17 13.17 -6.97
CA ILE A 117 -13.82 11.97 -6.17
C ILE A 117 -13.79 12.23 -4.66
N MET A 118 -13.54 13.48 -4.25
CA MET A 118 -13.40 13.84 -2.84
C MET A 118 -14.71 13.68 -2.08
N THR A 119 -15.86 13.97 -2.70
CA THR A 119 -17.17 13.86 -2.03
C THR A 119 -17.47 12.44 -1.53
N PRO A 120 -17.46 11.38 -2.37
CA PRO A 120 -17.68 10.01 -1.89
C PRO A 120 -16.55 9.50 -0.99
N LEU A 121 -15.31 9.95 -1.20
CA LEU A 121 -14.16 9.59 -0.36
C LEU A 121 -14.30 10.12 1.07
N VAL A 122 -14.66 11.39 1.23
CA VAL A 122 -14.88 12.01 2.55
C VAL A 122 -16.03 11.33 3.28
N ALA A 123 -17.12 11.01 2.58
CA ALA A 123 -18.25 10.29 3.15
C ALA A 123 -17.82 8.90 3.67
N LEU A 124 -17.06 8.15 2.86
CA LEU A 124 -16.55 6.83 3.23
C LEU A 124 -15.63 6.89 4.46
N LEU A 125 -14.71 7.85 4.52
CA LEU A 125 -13.80 8.04 5.66
C LEU A 125 -14.59 8.32 6.96
N LYS A 126 -15.56 9.23 6.92
CA LYS A 126 -16.39 9.52 8.09
C LYS A 126 -17.20 8.29 8.54
N GLU A 127 -17.74 7.52 7.59
CA GLU A 127 -18.46 6.28 7.90
C GLU A 127 -17.56 5.21 8.54
N CYS A 128 -16.38 4.96 7.97
CA CYS A 128 -15.41 4.01 8.52
C CYS A 128 -14.94 4.43 9.91
N SER A 129 -14.68 5.72 10.14
CA SER A 129 -14.30 6.26 11.46
C SER A 129 -15.37 5.96 12.51
N ASN A 130 -16.65 6.12 12.19
CA ASN A 130 -17.74 5.80 13.11
C ASN A 130 -17.88 4.28 13.37
N GLY A 131 -17.59 3.46 12.35
CA GLY A 131 -17.60 1.99 12.47
C GLY A 131 -16.52 1.43 13.40
N LEU A 132 -15.39 2.12 13.54
CA LEU A 132 -14.29 1.72 14.44
C LEU A 132 -14.68 1.75 15.92
N ASP A 133 -15.54 2.67 16.34
CA ASP A 133 -16.03 2.75 17.71
C ASP A 133 -17.06 1.66 18.02
N ALA A 134 -17.95 1.35 17.08
CA ALA A 134 -18.93 0.28 17.23
C ALA A 134 -18.25 -1.11 17.40
N ASN A 135 -17.13 -1.32 16.72
CA ASN A 135 -16.34 -2.56 16.81
C ASN A 135 -15.61 -2.75 18.15
N GLN A 136 -15.51 -1.72 19.00
CA GLN A 136 -14.93 -1.83 20.35
C GLN A 136 -15.91 -2.41 21.37
N LEU A 137 -17.23 -2.25 21.14
CA LEU A 137 -18.28 -2.58 22.12
C LEU A 137 -18.72 -4.05 22.10
N SER A 138 -18.38 -4.83 21.07
CA SER A 138 -18.77 -6.25 20.97
C SER A 138 -17.60 -7.21 20.66
N PRO A 139 -16.73 -7.52 21.64
CA PRO A 139 -15.62 -8.46 21.47
C PRO A 139 -16.06 -9.91 21.17
N LYS A 140 -17.28 -10.29 21.59
CA LYS A 140 -17.74 -11.69 21.64
C LYS A 140 -18.18 -12.29 20.29
N LYS A 141 -18.45 -11.48 19.26
CA LYS A 141 -18.88 -11.95 17.92
C LYS A 141 -17.74 -12.02 16.89
N ARG A 142 -16.52 -11.68 17.27
CA ARG A 142 -15.38 -11.50 16.36
C ARG A 142 -14.75 -12.81 15.85
N ARG A 143 -15.11 -13.96 16.43
CA ARG A 143 -14.48 -15.27 16.09
C ARG A 143 -15.01 -15.92 14.81
N GLU A 144 -16.04 -15.35 14.16
CA GLU A 144 -16.69 -15.99 13.00
C GLU A 144 -16.59 -15.18 11.69
N MET A 145 -16.08 -13.94 11.70
CA MET A 145 -15.84 -13.17 10.46
C MET A 145 -14.35 -12.76 10.36
N ASN A 146 -13.60 -13.52 9.58
CA ASN A 146 -12.13 -13.49 9.45
C ASN A 146 -11.55 -12.26 8.71
N LYS A 147 -12.30 -11.19 8.43
CA LYS A 147 -11.80 -10.00 7.73
C LYS A 147 -12.35 -8.71 8.33
N ASN A 148 -11.46 -7.79 8.73
CA ASN A 148 -11.84 -6.50 9.30
C ASN A 148 -12.04 -5.47 8.17
N TYR A 149 -13.11 -5.67 7.39
CA TYR A 149 -13.44 -4.83 6.24
C TYR A 149 -13.38 -3.33 6.53
N ILE A 150 -13.79 -2.88 7.73
CA ILE A 150 -13.76 -1.45 8.06
C ILE A 150 -12.35 -0.88 8.07
N GLU A 151 -11.38 -1.61 8.63
CA GLU A 151 -9.98 -1.20 8.65
C GLU A 151 -9.34 -1.34 7.26
N ASP A 152 -9.68 -2.38 6.50
CA ASP A 152 -9.18 -2.60 5.14
C ASP A 152 -9.67 -1.49 4.20
N ILE A 153 -10.96 -1.16 4.25
CA ILE A 153 -11.56 -0.03 3.50
C ILE A 153 -10.90 1.28 3.91
N ALA A 154 -10.74 1.53 5.22
CA ALA A 154 -10.10 2.74 5.71
C ALA A 154 -8.66 2.85 5.20
N ASN A 155 -7.92 1.75 5.15
CA ASN A 155 -6.55 1.74 4.65
C ASN A 155 -6.47 2.11 3.16
N GLU A 156 -7.34 1.55 2.32
CA GLU A 156 -7.40 1.92 0.90
C GLU A 156 -7.87 3.37 0.69
N ALA A 157 -8.88 3.81 1.45
CA ALA A 157 -9.39 5.18 1.38
C ALA A 157 -8.36 6.22 1.84
N ILE A 158 -7.60 5.96 2.90
CA ILE A 158 -6.54 6.86 3.37
C ILE A 158 -5.39 6.94 2.35
N ASN A 159 -5.01 5.83 1.72
CA ASN A 159 -3.98 5.87 0.67
C ASN A 159 -4.46 6.61 -0.58
N LEU A 160 -5.73 6.47 -0.97
CA LEU A 160 -6.32 7.29 -2.02
C LEU A 160 -6.31 8.78 -1.63
N LEU A 161 -6.73 9.11 -0.41
CA LEU A 161 -6.74 10.49 0.12
C LEU A 161 -5.33 11.10 0.10
N TRP A 162 -4.33 10.33 0.53
CA TRP A 162 -2.94 10.73 0.48
C TRP A 162 -2.50 11.06 -0.94
N ASN A 163 -2.74 10.16 -1.91
CA ASN A 163 -2.35 10.37 -3.29
C ASN A 163 -2.97 11.64 -3.91
N VAL A 164 -4.26 11.91 -3.64
CA VAL A 164 -4.93 13.09 -4.21
C VAL A 164 -4.51 14.38 -3.52
N CYS A 165 -4.30 14.37 -2.20
CA CYS A 165 -3.84 15.55 -1.45
C CYS A 165 -2.38 15.92 -1.75
N GLU A 166 -1.50 14.94 -1.97
CA GLU A 166 -0.12 15.16 -2.39
C GLU A 166 -0.05 15.87 -3.75
N CYS A 167 -1.00 15.55 -4.64
CA CYS A 167 -0.98 16.03 -6.02
C CYS A 167 -1.79 17.33 -6.23
N ASN A 168 -2.81 17.62 -5.41
CA ASN A 168 -3.80 18.65 -5.73
C ASN A 168 -4.16 19.54 -4.51
N SER A 169 -3.96 20.85 -4.64
CA SER A 169 -4.26 21.80 -3.56
C SER A 169 -5.76 21.99 -3.28
N THR A 170 -6.62 21.75 -4.26
CA THR A 170 -8.08 21.76 -4.06
C THR A 170 -8.51 20.59 -3.18
N ALA A 171 -7.91 19.40 -3.36
CA ALA A 171 -8.13 18.27 -2.46
C ALA A 171 -7.73 18.60 -1.02
N VAL A 172 -6.59 19.27 -0.81
CA VAL A 172 -6.17 19.76 0.52
C VAL A 172 -7.17 20.78 1.10
N SER A 173 -7.68 21.70 0.28
CA SER A 173 -8.71 22.65 0.72
C SER A 173 -10.01 21.95 1.13
N ILE A 174 -10.44 20.93 0.37
CA ILE A 174 -11.60 20.09 0.71
C ILE A 174 -11.35 19.32 2.00
N PHE A 175 -10.15 18.73 2.18
CA PHE A 175 -9.75 18.04 3.41
C PHE A 175 -9.92 18.94 4.64
N ASN A 176 -9.44 20.19 4.56
CA ASN A 176 -9.54 21.17 5.63
C ASN A 176 -11.02 21.51 5.92
N LYS A 177 -11.78 21.86 4.87
CA LYS A 177 -13.18 22.29 4.96
C LYS A 177 -14.10 21.21 5.52
N GLU A 178 -13.87 19.96 5.12
CA GLU A 178 -14.70 18.82 5.51
C GLU A 178 -14.33 18.24 6.88
N GLY A 179 -13.31 18.76 7.56
CA GLY A 179 -12.89 18.28 8.88
C GLY A 179 -12.30 16.87 8.84
N CYS A 180 -11.66 16.48 7.73
CA CYS A 180 -11.12 15.14 7.55
C CYS A 180 -10.05 14.75 8.59
N LEU A 181 -9.37 15.75 9.17
CA LEU A 181 -8.36 15.53 10.20
C LEU A 181 -8.88 14.71 11.39
N GLU A 182 -10.13 14.93 11.83
CA GLU A 182 -10.69 14.21 12.98
C GLU A 182 -10.81 12.71 12.71
N ALA A 183 -11.34 12.34 11.54
CA ALA A 183 -11.45 10.96 11.10
C ALA A 183 -10.05 10.32 10.94
N VAL A 184 -9.11 11.06 10.34
CA VAL A 184 -7.74 10.60 10.10
C VAL A 184 -7.02 10.31 11.43
N LEU A 185 -7.13 11.20 12.42
CA LEU A 185 -6.54 11.01 13.75
C LEU A 185 -7.19 9.83 14.51
N HIS A 186 -8.46 9.56 14.27
CA HIS A 186 -9.14 8.40 14.87
C HIS A 186 -8.47 7.08 14.47
N TYR A 187 -8.06 6.95 13.21
CA TYR A 187 -7.35 5.76 12.72
C TYR A 187 -5.96 5.61 13.35
N VAL A 188 -5.20 6.70 13.52
CA VAL A 188 -3.87 6.66 14.16
C VAL A 188 -3.93 6.11 15.57
N LYS A 189 -5.02 6.36 16.33
CA LYS A 189 -5.19 5.80 17.68
C LYS A 189 -5.22 4.26 17.71
N LYS A 190 -5.36 3.59 16.56
CA LYS A 190 -5.33 2.13 16.42
C LYS A 190 -3.94 1.55 16.15
N PHE A 191 -2.87 2.35 16.22
CA PHE A 191 -1.51 1.90 15.91
C PHE A 191 -1.05 0.65 16.69
N SER A 192 -1.58 0.42 17.89
CA SER A 192 -1.26 -0.77 18.69
C SER A 192 -1.84 -2.08 18.14
N THR A 193 -2.90 -2.02 17.34
CA THR A 193 -3.55 -3.20 16.74
C THR A 193 -3.38 -3.27 15.22
N ASN A 194 -3.19 -2.12 14.56
CA ASN A 194 -3.01 -2.02 13.11
C ASN A 194 -1.99 -0.92 12.77
N VAL A 195 -0.72 -1.31 12.76
CA VAL A 195 0.40 -0.40 12.45
C VAL A 195 0.41 0.03 10.98
N ASP A 196 -0.06 -0.83 10.07
CA ASP A 196 -0.06 -0.54 8.63
C ASP A 196 -1.04 0.59 8.30
N LEU A 197 -2.26 0.56 8.87
CA LEU A 197 -3.21 1.66 8.77
C LEU A 197 -2.63 2.95 9.40
N ALA A 198 -1.98 2.85 10.55
CA ALA A 198 -1.36 4.01 11.20
C ALA A 198 -0.23 4.63 10.32
N ILE A 199 0.54 3.82 9.60
CA ILE A 199 1.55 4.29 8.65
C ILE A 199 0.88 5.00 7.46
N SER A 200 -0.16 4.42 6.87
CA SER A 200 -0.92 5.06 5.78
C SER A 200 -1.44 6.43 6.21
N VAL A 201 -1.97 6.52 7.44
CA VAL A 201 -2.42 7.79 8.02
C VAL A 201 -1.26 8.76 8.24
N ALA A 202 -0.13 8.31 8.78
CA ALA A 202 1.01 9.17 9.03
C ALA A 202 1.59 9.76 7.74
N ASN A 203 1.62 8.98 6.65
CA ASN A 203 1.97 9.48 5.32
C ASN A 203 0.99 10.57 4.85
N CYS A 204 -0.32 10.31 4.98
CA CYS A 204 -1.36 11.29 4.63
C CYS A 204 -1.21 12.58 5.45
N LEU A 205 -1.02 12.46 6.76
CA LEU A 205 -0.83 13.59 7.67
C LEU A 205 0.40 14.42 7.30
N GLN A 206 1.51 13.78 6.96
CA GLN A 206 2.71 14.49 6.54
C GLN A 206 2.45 15.32 5.27
N ALA A 207 1.75 14.76 4.28
CA ALA A 207 1.40 15.46 3.04
C ALA A 207 0.46 16.64 3.27
N VAL A 208 -0.64 16.45 4.03
CA VAL A 208 -1.64 17.51 4.24
C VAL A 208 -1.16 18.60 5.21
N THR A 209 -0.11 18.36 5.99
CA THR A 209 0.47 19.37 6.89
C THR A 209 1.59 20.18 6.24
N GLU A 210 2.17 19.73 5.12
CA GLU A 210 3.23 20.45 4.41
C GLU A 210 2.67 21.73 3.76
N ASP A 211 3.19 22.90 4.19
CA ASP A 211 2.78 24.22 3.71
C ASP A 211 1.25 24.48 3.73
N ASN A 212 0.58 24.07 4.82
CA ASN A 212 -0.87 24.20 4.99
C ASN A 212 -1.25 24.97 6.27
N PRO A 213 -1.18 26.31 6.28
CA PRO A 213 -1.48 27.12 7.45
C PRO A 213 -2.96 27.01 7.89
N ASP A 214 -3.87 26.77 6.95
CA ASP A 214 -5.31 26.66 7.22
C ASP A 214 -5.65 25.48 8.13
N LEU A 215 -4.80 24.43 8.14
CA LEU A 215 -5.00 23.27 8.98
C LEU A 215 -4.45 23.45 10.41
N LEU A 216 -3.54 24.41 10.63
CA LEU A 216 -2.86 24.59 11.93
C LEU A 216 -3.84 24.87 13.06
N SER A 217 -4.92 25.60 12.81
CA SER A 217 -5.96 25.88 13.82
C SER A 217 -6.67 24.63 14.33
N SER A 218 -6.64 23.53 13.57
CA SER A 218 -7.27 22.26 13.95
C SER A 218 -6.39 21.40 14.87
N PHE A 219 -5.10 21.74 15.04
CA PHE A 219 -4.18 21.05 15.93
C PHE A 219 -4.25 21.61 17.37
N ASN A 220 -5.23 21.13 18.13
CA ASN A 220 -5.36 21.43 19.55
C ASN A 220 -4.51 20.47 20.43
N ALA A 221 -4.51 20.70 21.74
CA ALA A 221 -3.74 19.90 22.71
C ALA A 221 -4.09 18.40 22.68
N SER A 222 -5.35 18.02 22.40
CA SER A 222 -5.75 16.62 22.29
C SER A 222 -5.14 15.95 21.05
N VAL A 223 -5.10 16.66 19.93
CA VAL A 223 -4.44 16.18 18.70
C VAL A 223 -2.93 15.99 18.95
N GLN A 224 -2.29 16.99 19.57
CA GLN A 224 -0.87 16.92 19.91
C GLN A 224 -0.56 15.72 20.80
N GLN A 225 -1.39 15.47 21.82
CA GLN A 225 -1.23 14.31 22.71
C GLN A 225 -1.29 12.96 21.97
N VAL A 226 -2.16 12.83 20.95
CA VAL A 226 -2.24 11.61 20.14
C VAL A 226 -0.94 11.39 19.38
N LEU A 227 -0.40 12.43 18.75
CA LEU A 227 0.85 12.34 17.99
C LEU A 227 2.06 12.05 18.91
N GLU A 228 2.12 12.71 20.06
CA GLU A 228 3.14 12.45 21.09
C GLU A 228 3.09 11.01 21.59
N THR A 229 1.89 10.45 21.80
CA THR A 229 1.72 9.04 22.20
C THR A 229 2.35 8.09 21.19
N VAL A 230 2.21 8.37 19.90
CA VAL A 230 2.83 7.54 18.84
C VAL A 230 4.35 7.71 18.82
N MET A 231 4.87 8.95 18.95
CA MET A 231 6.31 9.22 19.04
C MET A 231 6.98 8.46 20.18
N LEU A 232 6.28 8.34 21.32
CA LEU A 232 6.79 7.69 22.53
C LEU A 232 6.56 6.18 22.56
N CYS A 233 6.01 5.59 21.49
CA CYS A 233 5.84 4.15 21.39
C CYS A 233 7.19 3.43 21.56
N PRO A 234 7.32 2.47 22.50
CA PRO A 234 8.57 1.78 22.80
C PRO A 234 8.92 0.69 21.77
N GLU A 235 7.97 0.33 20.90
CA GLU A 235 8.16 -0.71 19.89
C GLU A 235 9.25 -0.32 18.89
N SER A 236 10.15 -1.26 18.60
CA SER A 236 11.34 -1.03 17.79
C SER A 236 11.33 -1.78 16.45
N THR A 237 10.18 -2.29 16.02
CA THR A 237 10.08 -2.93 14.69
C THR A 237 10.25 -1.90 13.58
N MET A 238 10.67 -2.32 12.39
CA MET A 238 10.85 -1.41 11.23
C MET A 238 9.59 -0.59 10.92
N LYS A 239 8.41 -1.20 11.07
CA LYS A 239 7.12 -0.51 10.91
C LYS A 239 6.92 0.60 11.96
N HIS A 240 7.25 0.33 13.23
CA HIS A 240 7.14 1.33 14.29
C HIS A 240 8.20 2.43 14.17
N ILE A 241 9.41 2.10 13.70
CA ILE A 241 10.43 3.11 13.37
C ILE A 241 9.87 4.05 12.30
N LEU A 242 9.41 3.52 11.16
CA LEU A 242 8.80 4.30 10.09
C LEU A 242 7.64 5.17 10.58
N LEU A 243 6.72 4.59 11.35
CA LEU A 243 5.58 5.31 11.92
C LEU A 243 6.05 6.50 12.78
N ARG A 244 7.00 6.30 13.69
CA ARG A 244 7.55 7.38 14.54
C ARG A 244 8.24 8.45 13.70
N THR A 245 8.99 8.07 12.65
CA THR A 245 9.65 9.01 11.73
C THR A 245 8.63 9.91 11.01
N LEU A 246 7.55 9.32 10.48
CA LEU A 246 6.48 10.06 9.78
C LEU A 246 5.74 11.02 10.72
N ILE A 247 5.42 10.56 11.94
CA ILE A 247 4.76 11.40 12.94
C ILE A 247 5.68 12.54 13.43
N ALA A 248 6.98 12.27 13.59
CA ALA A 248 7.97 13.32 13.89
C ALA A 248 8.03 14.38 12.77
N GLY A 249 7.94 13.97 11.51
CA GLY A 249 7.81 14.88 10.36
C GLY A 249 6.52 15.70 10.39
N THR A 250 5.39 15.07 10.70
CA THR A 250 4.09 15.75 10.88
C THR A 250 4.17 16.82 11.97
N ILE A 251 4.74 16.48 13.13
CA ILE A 251 4.92 17.41 14.25
C ILE A 251 5.82 18.59 13.85
N TRP A 252 6.89 18.34 13.09
CA TRP A 252 7.75 19.40 12.59
C TRP A 252 7.01 20.38 11.67
N ASN A 253 6.10 19.88 10.82
CA ASN A 253 5.28 20.72 9.95
C ASN A 253 4.37 21.65 10.79
N ILE A 254 3.79 21.13 11.87
CA ILE A 254 2.88 21.88 12.76
C ILE A 254 3.58 22.56 13.95
N LYS A 255 4.91 22.71 13.94
CA LYS A 255 5.71 23.23 15.07
C LYS A 255 5.22 24.60 15.60
N GLU A 256 4.58 25.39 14.75
CA GLU A 256 4.01 26.70 15.12
C GLU A 256 2.82 26.60 16.08
N THR A 257 2.18 25.42 16.14
CA THR A 257 1.08 25.12 17.07
C THR A 257 1.57 24.67 18.45
N ILE A 258 2.88 24.40 18.57
CA ILE A 258 3.48 23.86 19.80
C ILE A 258 3.81 25.03 20.75
N PRO A 259 3.44 24.95 22.04
CA PRO A 259 3.78 25.97 23.01
C PRO A 259 5.30 26.23 23.08
N PRO A 260 5.76 27.49 23.16
CA PRO A 260 7.20 27.80 23.19
C PRO A 260 7.98 27.11 24.31
N GLY A 261 7.32 26.83 25.45
CA GLY A 261 7.92 26.13 26.59
C GLY A 261 8.18 24.63 26.36
N SER A 262 7.46 23.98 25.45
CA SER A 262 7.65 22.57 25.11
C SER A 262 8.42 22.35 23.80
N LEU A 263 8.58 23.40 22.98
CA LEU A 263 9.24 23.32 21.67
C LEU A 263 10.64 22.71 21.74
N GLY A 264 11.47 23.10 22.72
CA GLY A 264 12.81 22.54 22.87
C GLY A 264 12.82 21.04 23.13
N ASN A 265 11.94 20.57 24.02
CA ASN A 265 11.79 19.13 24.32
C ASN A 265 11.29 18.36 23.09
N MET A 266 10.35 18.95 22.35
CA MET A 266 9.80 18.35 21.14
C MET A 266 10.84 18.23 20.03
N VAL A 267 11.65 19.27 19.81
CA VAL A 267 12.76 19.23 18.84
C VAL A 267 13.78 18.15 19.23
N ASN A 268 14.13 18.04 20.52
CA ASN A 268 15.03 16.97 20.98
C ASN A 268 14.45 15.57 20.74
N ALA A 269 13.14 15.38 20.95
CA ALA A 269 12.47 14.12 20.68
C ALA A 269 12.48 13.76 19.18
N ILE A 270 12.21 14.74 18.30
CA ILE A 270 12.28 14.57 16.84
C ILE A 270 13.71 14.18 16.42
N LEU A 271 14.72 14.90 16.90
CA LEU A 271 16.12 14.61 16.58
C LEU A 271 16.53 13.21 17.04
N LYS A 272 16.07 12.78 18.23
CA LYS A 272 16.31 11.41 18.72
C LYS A 272 15.69 10.37 17.79
N ILE A 273 14.42 10.53 17.39
CA ILE A 273 13.74 9.60 16.47
C ILE A 273 14.46 9.55 15.11
N PHE A 274 14.86 10.69 14.56
CA PHE A 274 15.62 10.72 13.31
C PHE A 274 16.99 10.06 13.45
N SER A 275 17.69 10.26 14.57
CA SER A 275 18.95 9.57 14.85
C SER A 275 18.75 8.06 14.95
N GLU A 276 17.71 7.58 15.63
CA GLU A 276 17.37 6.15 15.71
C GLU A 276 17.05 5.58 14.32
N SER A 277 16.31 6.35 13.51
CA SER A 277 15.94 5.93 12.14
C SER A 277 17.17 5.83 11.23
N LEU A 278 18.12 6.76 11.35
CA LEU A 278 19.36 6.78 10.57
C LEU A 278 20.39 5.76 11.07
N ALA A 279 20.27 5.29 12.31
CA ALA A 279 21.13 4.25 12.87
C ALA A 279 20.75 2.84 12.39
N VAL A 280 19.64 2.68 11.67
CA VAL A 280 19.26 1.39 11.08
C VAL A 280 20.24 1.01 9.98
N ASP A 281 20.95 -0.09 10.17
CA ASP A 281 21.82 -0.67 9.14
C ASP A 281 20.97 -1.36 8.05
N ALA A 282 20.85 -0.68 6.92
CA ALA A 282 20.11 -1.19 5.77
C ALA A 282 20.76 -2.45 5.17
N GLY A 283 22.10 -2.56 5.18
CA GLY A 283 22.82 -3.70 4.60
C GLY A 283 22.56 -4.97 5.39
N GLU A 284 22.71 -4.89 6.71
CA GLU A 284 22.38 -5.99 7.63
C GLU A 284 20.89 -6.37 7.55
N THR A 285 20.00 -5.38 7.44
CA THR A 285 18.56 -5.63 7.30
C THR A 285 18.24 -6.40 6.01
N ILE A 286 18.88 -6.05 4.89
CA ILE A 286 18.71 -6.74 3.60
C ILE A 286 19.17 -8.19 3.70
N ILE A 287 20.31 -8.47 4.36
CA ILE A 287 20.82 -9.83 4.55
C ILE A 287 19.80 -10.67 5.31
N ARG A 288 19.29 -10.18 6.46
CA ARG A 288 18.27 -10.88 7.25
C ARG A 288 16.98 -11.11 6.47
N MET A 289 16.53 -10.13 5.68
CA MET A 289 15.35 -10.29 4.84
C MET A 289 15.54 -11.38 3.78
N ASN A 290 16.71 -11.43 3.14
CA ASN A 290 17.06 -12.47 2.17
C ASN A 290 17.10 -13.87 2.83
N GLU A 291 17.69 -13.99 4.01
CA GLU A 291 17.72 -15.25 4.77
C GLU A 291 16.31 -15.70 5.17
N ALA A 292 15.48 -14.78 5.65
CA ALA A 292 14.09 -15.07 6.00
C ALA A 292 13.29 -15.55 4.78
N GLU A 293 13.46 -14.91 3.62
CA GLU A 293 12.78 -15.30 2.39
C GLU A 293 13.27 -16.65 1.86
N LYS A 294 14.59 -16.91 1.89
CA LYS A 294 15.14 -18.24 1.57
C LYS A 294 14.55 -19.32 2.46
N ASN A 295 14.39 -19.06 3.76
CA ASN A 295 13.78 -20.01 4.69
C ASN A 295 12.28 -20.20 4.45
N ARG A 296 11.56 -19.16 4.00
CA ARG A 296 10.15 -19.26 3.61
C ARG A 296 9.94 -20.15 2.38
N LEU A 297 10.90 -20.15 1.45
CA LEU A 297 10.84 -20.93 0.20
C LEU A 297 11.27 -22.41 0.37
N LYS A 298 12.08 -22.75 1.38
CA LYS A 298 12.50 -24.14 1.66
C LYS A 298 11.35 -25.16 1.80
N PRO A 299 10.30 -24.92 2.60
CA PRO A 299 9.21 -25.88 2.73
C PRO A 299 8.33 -26.01 1.48
N ALA A 300 8.35 -25.04 0.56
CA ALA A 300 7.66 -25.15 -0.74
C ALA A 300 8.42 -26.06 -1.70
N ALA A 301 9.76 -26.01 -1.69
CA ALA A 301 10.60 -26.89 -2.50
C ALA A 301 10.62 -28.34 -2.00
N GLU A 302 10.54 -28.55 -0.67
CA GLU A 302 10.51 -29.89 -0.07
C GLU A 302 9.17 -30.62 -0.34
N ALA A 303 8.05 -29.91 -0.35
CA ALA A 303 6.73 -30.45 -0.70
C ALA A 303 6.62 -30.85 -2.19
N GLU A 304 7.20 -30.06 -3.11
CA GLU A 304 7.27 -30.39 -4.53
C GLU A 304 8.18 -31.60 -4.82
N THR A 305 9.18 -31.87 -3.97
CA THR A 305 10.02 -33.07 -4.10
C THR A 305 9.39 -34.35 -3.57
N GLU A 306 8.47 -34.28 -2.60
CA GLU A 306 7.76 -35.46 -2.09
C GLU A 306 6.59 -35.89 -2.98
N GLU A 307 5.85 -34.97 -3.60
CA GLU A 307 4.78 -35.32 -4.56
C GLU A 307 5.34 -36.01 -5.82
N ASN A 308 6.53 -35.61 -6.28
CA ASN A 308 7.21 -36.24 -7.41
C ASN A 308 7.79 -37.64 -7.11
N MET A 309 7.80 -38.10 -5.86
CA MET A 309 8.23 -39.47 -5.50
C MET A 309 7.08 -40.47 -5.36
N ILE A 310 5.82 -40.02 -5.38
CA ILE A 310 4.65 -40.91 -5.17
C ILE A 310 4.03 -41.38 -6.49
N ASP A 311 4.26 -40.70 -7.62
CA ASP A 311 3.70 -41.07 -8.94
C ASP A 311 4.58 -42.07 -9.75
N GLY A 312 5.62 -42.62 -9.13
CA GLY A 312 6.63 -43.48 -9.79
C GLY A 312 6.47 -44.98 -9.54
N THR A 313 5.31 -45.47 -9.10
CA THR A 313 5.14 -46.91 -8.82
C THR A 313 3.74 -47.42 -9.12
N ASP A 314 3.36 -47.46 -10.40
CA ASP A 314 2.49 -48.53 -10.92
C ASP A 314 2.44 -48.54 -12.45
N ASN A 315 3.21 -49.46 -13.05
CA ASN A 315 2.81 -50.39 -14.12
C ASN A 315 4.03 -50.86 -14.93
N CYS A 316 4.55 -52.01 -14.53
CA CYS A 316 5.44 -52.83 -15.33
C CYS A 316 4.57 -53.69 -16.27
N ALA A 317 4.58 -53.40 -17.57
CA ALA A 317 4.17 -54.35 -18.60
C ALA A 317 4.77 -53.99 -19.98
N VAL A 318 5.76 -54.80 -20.40
CA VAL A 318 6.02 -55.35 -21.75
C VAL A 318 5.78 -54.39 -22.94
N SER A 319 6.74 -54.08 -23.82
CA SER A 319 7.37 -54.98 -24.80
C SER A 319 8.42 -54.22 -25.65
N GLU A 320 9.32 -54.97 -26.25
CA GLU A 320 10.46 -54.63 -27.13
C GLU A 320 10.07 -53.82 -28.39
N ASP A 321 10.90 -52.84 -28.79
CA ASP A 321 11.80 -52.92 -29.97
C ASP A 321 12.28 -51.54 -30.47
N ASP A 322 13.52 -51.55 -30.98
CA ASP A 322 14.19 -50.67 -31.95
C ASP A 322 14.69 -49.24 -31.63
N GLY A 323 16.01 -49.05 -31.83
CA GLY A 323 16.53 -47.87 -32.53
C GLY A 323 17.31 -46.79 -31.76
N MET A 324 18.64 -46.91 -31.81
CA MET A 324 19.64 -45.82 -31.95
C MET A 324 20.00 -44.85 -30.79
N GLU A 325 21.32 -44.87 -30.53
CA GLU A 325 22.24 -43.79 -30.11
C GLU A 325 22.15 -43.17 -28.69
N GLU A 326 23.11 -43.59 -27.86
CA GLU A 326 23.57 -42.92 -26.65
C GLU A 326 24.04 -41.48 -26.94
N ILE A 327 23.44 -40.49 -26.27
CA ILE A 327 24.10 -39.21 -25.99
C ILE A 327 24.00 -38.94 -24.49
N SER A 328 25.18 -38.78 -23.90
CA SER A 328 25.45 -38.64 -22.47
C SER A 328 24.91 -37.32 -21.89
N LYS A 329 24.30 -37.45 -20.70
CA LYS A 329 23.76 -36.36 -19.88
C LYS A 329 24.88 -35.50 -19.29
N GLY A 330 24.98 -34.24 -19.69
CA GLY A 330 25.82 -33.23 -19.04
C GLY A 330 25.02 -32.35 -18.07
N LYS A 331 25.14 -32.59 -16.76
CA LYS A 331 24.69 -31.69 -15.68
C LYS A 331 25.60 -30.46 -15.66
N ILE A 332 25.08 -29.28 -15.99
CA ILE A 332 25.77 -28.00 -15.75
C ILE A 332 25.29 -27.45 -14.41
N SER A 333 26.10 -27.66 -13.37
CA SER A 333 25.98 -26.96 -12.09
C SER A 333 26.43 -25.51 -12.30
N ARG A 334 25.52 -24.54 -12.17
CA ARG A 334 25.89 -23.13 -12.08
C ARG A 334 26.15 -22.80 -10.61
N GLU A 335 27.41 -22.82 -10.21
CA GLU A 335 27.86 -22.16 -8.99
C GLU A 335 27.68 -20.64 -9.18
N CYS A 336 26.86 -20.01 -8.33
CA CYS A 336 26.72 -18.56 -8.28
C CYS A 336 27.86 -18.00 -7.43
N ASP A 337 28.93 -17.59 -8.09
CA ASP A 337 30.09 -16.94 -7.49
C ASP A 337 29.70 -15.51 -7.05
N ILE A 338 29.73 -15.26 -5.73
CA ILE A 338 29.18 -14.04 -5.08
C ILE A 338 30.25 -12.94 -4.97
N SER A 339 31.34 -13.10 -5.70
CA SER A 339 32.56 -12.29 -5.59
C SER A 339 32.38 -10.84 -6.08
N ASP A 340 31.30 -10.54 -6.81
CA ASP A 340 31.01 -9.21 -7.37
C ASP A 340 30.16 -8.29 -6.48
N LEU A 341 29.72 -8.75 -5.30
CA LEU A 341 28.83 -7.96 -4.40
C LEU A 341 29.53 -7.30 -3.22
N LEU A 342 30.87 -7.34 -3.14
CA LEU A 342 31.61 -6.67 -2.08
C LEU A 342 32.18 -5.33 -2.56
N PRO A 343 32.07 -4.25 -1.77
CA PRO A 343 32.66 -2.97 -2.11
C PRO A 343 34.19 -3.07 -2.11
N VAL A 344 34.81 -2.50 -3.16
CA VAL A 344 36.28 -2.41 -3.28
C VAL A 344 36.81 -1.59 -2.10
N SER A 345 37.61 -2.23 -1.25
CA SER A 345 38.36 -1.55 -0.19
C SER A 345 39.35 -0.57 -0.84
N VAL A 346 39.13 0.72 -0.63
CA VAL A 346 40.09 1.76 -1.00
C VAL A 346 41.16 1.79 0.10
N ALA A 347 42.32 1.22 -0.18
CA ALA A 347 43.54 1.40 0.60
C ALA A 347 44.56 2.16 -0.26
N GLY A 348 45.00 3.32 0.24
CA GLY A 348 46.08 4.14 -0.33
C GLY A 348 45.71 5.60 -0.48
#